data_AF-A0A4V1PPF0-F1
#
_entry.id   AF-A0A4V1PPF0-F1
#
_cell.length_a   1.000
_cell.length_b   1.000
_cell.length_c   1.000
_cell.angle_alpha   90.00
_cell.angle_beta   90.00
_cell.angle_gamma   90.00
#
_symmetry.space_group_name_H-M   'P 1'
#
loop_
_entity.id
_entity.type
_entity.pdbx_description
1 polymer ?
#
loop_
_entity_poly.entity_id
_entity_poly.type
_entity_poly.pdbx_seq_one_letter_code
_entity_poly.pdbx_strand_id
1 'polypeptide(L)' 'MTDIFSAEKRSEIMSHIHGKDTSIELKVRKHLWHTGFRYRKNYKELPRATQCKVLLKR' A
#
# COMPACT_ATOMS: atom_id res chain seq x y z
N MET A 1 -14.92 -1.00 -25.32
CA MET A 1 -13.63 -0.71 -24.67
C MET A 1 -12.59 -1.62 -25.29
N THR A 2 -11.52 -1.08 -25.83
CA THR A 2 -10.38 -1.85 -26.36
C THR A 2 -9.22 -1.74 -25.38
N ASP A 3 -8.74 -2.88 -24.90
CA ASP A 3 -7.54 -2.94 -24.06
C ASP A 3 -6.33 -2.49 -24.90
N ILE A 4 -5.48 -1.65 -24.31
CA ILE A 4 -4.27 -1.12 -24.97
C ILE A 4 -3.20 -2.22 -25.09
N PHE A 5 -3.29 -3.25 -24.24
CA PHE A 5 -2.33 -4.35 -24.15
C PHE A 5 -2.97 -5.68 -24.56
N SER A 6 -2.14 -6.59 -25.07
CA SER A 6 -2.55 -7.98 -25.28
C SER A 6 -2.83 -8.67 -23.93
N ALA A 7 -3.69 -9.69 -23.93
CA ALA A 7 -4.09 -10.40 -22.71
C ALA A 7 -2.88 -10.96 -21.93
N GLU A 8 -1.88 -11.48 -22.64
CA GLU A 8 -0.63 -12.02 -22.07
C GLU A 8 0.16 -10.92 -21.37
N LYS A 9 0.34 -9.78 -22.03
CA LYS A 9 1.09 -8.63 -21.50
C LYS A 9 0.39 -8.03 -20.28
N ARG A 10 -0.94 -8.04 -20.25
CA ARG A 10 -1.72 -7.65 -19.07
C ARG A 10 -1.51 -8.60 -17.90
N SER A 11 -1.50 -9.92 -18.16
CA SER A 11 -1.25 -10.93 -17.13
C SER A 11 0.15 -10.80 -16.54
N GLU A 12 1.14 -10.53 -17.39
CA GLU A 12 2.51 -10.25 -16.96
C GLU A 12 2.58 -8.98 -16.11
N ILE A 13 1.96 -7.88 -16.52
CA ILE A 13 1.95 -6.65 -15.72
C ILE A 13 1.27 -6.88 -14.36
N MET A 14 0.14 -7.59 -14.35
CA MET A 14 -0.61 -7.86 -13.12
C MET A 14 0.15 -8.77 -12.15
N SER A 15 0.97 -9.71 -12.63
CA SER A 15 1.77 -10.60 -11.76
C SER A 15 2.87 -9.84 -11.00
N HIS A 16 3.34 -8.71 -11.54
CA HIS A 16 4.33 -7.85 -10.89
C HIS A 16 3.72 -6.93 -9.82
N ILE A 17 2.39 -6.81 -9.75
CA ILE A 17 1.72 -5.95 -8.76
C ILE A 17 1.61 -6.71 -7.43
N HIS A 18 2.51 -6.40 -6.50
CA HIS A 18 2.47 -6.96 -5.15
C HIS A 18 1.39 -6.28 -4.29
N GLY A 19 0.63 -7.07 -3.52
CA GLY A 19 -0.42 -6.56 -2.63
C GLY A 19 0.08 -5.91 -1.34
N LYS A 20 1.39 -5.73 -1.16
CA LYS A 20 2.03 -5.14 0.03
C LYS A 20 3.29 -4.39 -0.36
N ASP A 21 3.61 -3.34 0.40
CA ASP A 21 4.84 -2.54 0.25
C ASP A 21 4.95 -1.89 -1.15
N THR A 22 3.80 -1.44 -1.66
CA THR A 22 3.73 -0.65 -2.89
C THR A 22 4.52 0.65 -2.76
N SER A 23 4.94 1.22 -3.89
CA SER A 23 5.67 2.48 -3.93
C SER A 23 4.94 3.62 -3.21
N ILE A 24 3.61 3.61 -3.22
CA ILE A 24 2.74 4.57 -2.52
C ILE A 24 2.83 4.37 -1.01
N GLU A 25 2.71 3.13 -0.53
CA GLU A 25 2.86 2.82 0.91
C GLU A 25 4.24 3.25 1.42
N LEU A 26 5.31 3.01 0.66
CA LEU A 26 6.66 3.43 1.01
C LEU A 26 6.80 4.95 1.12
N LYS A 27 6.19 5.71 0.20
CA LYS A 27 6.15 7.18 0.27
C LYS A 27 5.44 7.67 1.53
N VAL A 28 4.28 7.10 1.85
CA VAL A 28 3.51 7.44 3.05
C VAL A 28 4.31 7.10 4.31
N ARG A 29 4.98 5.94 4.37
CA ARG A 29 5.84 5.55 5.49
C ARG A 29 6.98 6.55 5.72
N LYS A 30 7.64 6.98 4.64
CA LYS A 30 8.71 8.00 4.71
C LYS A 30 8.15 9.33 5.20
N HIS A 31 7.04 9.79 4.62
CA HIS A 31 6.39 11.03 5.03
C HIS A 31 6.01 11.02 6.51
N LEU A 32 5.32 9.96 6.98
CA LEU A 32 4.94 9.79 8.39
C LEU A 32 6.15 9.83 9.32
N TRP A 33 7.26 9.19 8.93
CA TRP A 33 8.51 9.21 9.69
C TRP A 33 9.09 10.63 9.83
N HIS A 34 9.13 11.39 8.73
CA HIS A 34 9.62 12.78 8.75
C HIS A 34 8.71 13.70 9.58
N THR A 35 7.39 13.49 9.55
CA THR A 35 6.42 14.26 10.34
C THR A 35 6.37 13.86 11.83
N GLY A 36 7.11 12.83 12.25
CA GLY A 36 7.16 12.39 13.65
C GLY A 36 5.93 11.58 14.11
N PHE A 37 5.07 11.15 13.18
CA PHE A 37 3.96 10.25 13.49
C PHE A 37 4.46 8.81 13.64
N ARG A 38 3.97 8.13 14.68
CA ARG A 38 4.22 6.69 14.86
C ARG A 38 3.03 5.95 14.27
N TYR A 39 3.30 4.93 13.47
CA TYR A 39 2.26 4.06 12.91
C TYR A 39 2.57 2.60 13.24
N ARG A 40 1.53 1.77 13.31
CA ARG A 40 1.66 0.33 13.51
C ARG A 40 1.09 -0.39 12.28
N LYS A 41 1.93 -1.23 11.65
CA LYS A 41 1.52 -2.14 10.57
C LYS A 41 0.83 -3.36 11.19
N ASN A 42 -0.20 -3.88 10.52
CA ASN A 42 -0.94 -5.09 10.89
C ASN A 42 -1.64 -5.01 12.26
N TYR A 43 -2.48 -3.99 12.45
CA TYR A 43 -3.29 -3.85 13.65
C TYR A 43 -4.47 -4.85 13.62
N LYS A 44 -4.41 -5.89 14.47
CA LYS A 44 -5.32 -7.05 14.45
C LYS A 44 -6.79 -6.72 14.72
N GLU A 45 -7.08 -5.60 15.37
CA GLU A 45 -8.44 -5.17 15.70
C GLU A 45 -9.12 -4.38 14.56
N LEU A 46 -8.40 -4.05 13.48
CA LEU A 46 -8.98 -3.36 12.33
C LEU A 46 -9.36 -4.37 11.23
N PRO A 47 -10.48 -4.13 10.51
CA PRO A 47 -10.85 -4.93 9.36
C PRO A 47 -9.70 -5.02 8.36
N ARG A 48 -9.54 -6.19 7.73
CA ARG A 48 -8.40 -6.58 6.86
C ARG A 48 -8.00 -5.54 5.80
N ALA A 49 -8.92 -4.64 5.45
CA ALA A 49 -8.77 -3.53 4.51
C ALA A 49 -7.94 -2.33 5.03
N THR A 50 -7.77 -2.16 6.34
CA THR A 50 -7.06 -1.01 6.93
C THR A 50 -5.95 -1.48 7.86
N GLN A 51 -4.87 -2.03 7.28
CA GLN A 51 -3.79 -2.64 8.06
C GLN A 51 -2.88 -1.63 8.78
N CYS A 52 -3.05 -0.33 8.56
CA CYS A 52 -2.21 0.71 9.14
C CYS A 52 -3.04 1.63 10.04
N LYS A 53 -2.78 1.59 11.36
CA LYS A 53 -3.28 2.57 12.32
C LYS A 53 -2.20 3.63 12.51
N VAL A 54 -2.49 4.87 12.11
CA VAL A 54 -1.64 6.03 12.43
C VAL A 54 -1.96 6.43 13.86
N LEU A 55 -0.95 6.39 14.73
CA LEU A 55 -1.06 6.92 16.09
C LEU A 55 -0.64 8.39 16.00
N LEU A 56 -1.63 9.28 15.98
CA LEU A 56 -1.38 10.70 16.20
C LEU A 56 -0.76 10.82 17.60
N LYS A 57 0.43 11.44 17.69
CA LYS A 57 0.90 11.94 18.98
C LYS A 57 -0.16 12.92 19.48
N ARG A 58 -0.49 12.82 20.77
CA ARG A 58 -1.28 13.83 21.49
C ARG A 58 -0.71 15.22 21.25
#